data_AF-A0A6H5L3V2-F1
#
_entry.id   AF-A0A6H5L3V2-F1
#
_cell.length_a   1.000
_cell.length_b   1.000
_cell.length_c   1.000
_cell.angle_alpha   90.00
_cell.angle_beta   90.00
_cell.angle_gamma   90.00
#
_symmetry.space_group_name_H-M   'P 1'
#
loop_
_entity.id
_entity.type
_entity.pdbx_description
1 polymer ?
#
loop_
_entity_poly.entity_id
_entity_poly.type
_entity_poly.pdbx_seq_one_letter_code
_entity_poly.pdbx_strand_id
1 'polypeptide(L)'
;MDNLHAQTTDEFKEYLAKHCNTLAWYGPSECTDEVQPVDAGAGRFLKVEVGRQMDIWLEQSDNLERWETASLTASDRRVLITQWMGAAMARLNSQQAYRYRLFEKCGMAMTVAGSGDDRITLEGLEKPYTFANDEDSSDDEQGSEDGNDEPEGRAEEGDGGRETLMEGVDSSDEDDGG
;
A
#
# COMPACT_ATOMS: atom_id res chain seq x y z
N MET A 1 -6.62 5.81 -4.65
CA MET A 1 -5.55 5.26 -3.78
C MET A 1 -6.20 4.26 -2.84
N ASP A 2 -5.43 3.27 -2.37
CA ASP A 2 -5.92 2.39 -1.30
C ASP A 2 -5.76 3.11 0.05
N ASN A 3 -6.23 2.47 1.12
CA ASN A 3 -6.23 3.04 2.47
C ASN A 3 -4.97 2.61 3.25
N LEU A 4 -3.87 2.31 2.55
CA LEU A 4 -2.60 1.99 3.19
C LEU A 4 -2.13 3.19 4.03
N HIS A 5 -1.74 2.96 5.29
CA HIS A 5 -1.41 4.03 6.24
C HIS A 5 -0.40 5.06 5.68
N ALA A 6 0.63 4.60 4.96
CA ALA A 6 1.63 5.48 4.35
C ALA A 6 1.04 6.44 3.28
N GLN A 7 -0.12 6.13 2.72
CA GLN A 7 -0.82 6.93 1.73
C GLN A 7 -1.88 7.85 2.36
N THR A 8 -2.22 7.67 3.64
CA THR A 8 -3.30 8.43 4.32
C THR A 8 -2.78 9.52 5.27
N THR A 9 -1.45 9.62 5.45
CA THR A 9 -0.84 10.63 6.33
C THR A 9 -1.03 12.04 5.78
N ASP A 10 -1.10 13.03 6.68
CA ASP A 10 -1.22 14.43 6.26
C ASP A 10 0.03 14.91 5.52
N GLU A 11 1.21 14.43 5.92
CA GLU A 11 2.46 14.71 5.24
C GLU A 11 2.44 14.25 3.76
N PHE A 12 1.86 13.07 3.49
CA PHE A 12 1.70 12.58 2.12
C PHE A 12 0.68 13.41 1.32
N LYS A 13 -0.47 13.72 1.91
CA LYS A 13 -1.52 14.55 1.26
C LYS A 13 -0.99 15.95 0.95
N GLU A 14 -0.30 16.58 1.89
CA GLU A 14 0.32 17.88 1.71
C GLU A 14 1.37 17.86 0.60
N TYR A 15 2.18 16.81 0.53
CA TYR A 15 3.17 16.66 -0.53
C TYR A 15 2.50 16.59 -1.91
N LEU A 16 1.46 15.77 -2.07
CA LEU A 16 0.71 15.66 -3.34
C LEU A 16 0.10 17.00 -3.75
N ALA A 17 -0.50 17.74 -2.81
CA ALA A 17 -1.11 19.04 -3.08
C ALA A 17 -0.05 20.09 -3.48
N LYS A 18 1.04 20.19 -2.73
CA LYS A 18 2.07 21.24 -2.92
C LYS A 18 3.00 20.97 -4.09
N HIS A 19 3.34 19.71 -4.36
CA HIS A 19 4.40 19.35 -5.30
C HIS A 19 3.92 18.60 -6.55
N CYS A 20 2.76 17.94 -6.49
CA CYS A 20 2.23 17.16 -7.61
C CYS A 20 0.96 17.76 -8.24
N ASN A 21 0.42 18.86 -7.68
CA ASN A 21 -0.85 19.46 -8.11
C ASN A 21 -1.98 18.41 -8.20
N THR A 22 -2.03 17.51 -7.22
CA THR A 22 -2.90 16.34 -7.21
C THR A 22 -3.61 16.23 -5.86
N LEU A 23 -4.89 15.86 -5.88
CA LEU A 23 -5.65 15.51 -4.68
C LEU A 23 -5.53 14.00 -4.42
N ALA A 24 -5.35 13.61 -3.16
CA ALA A 24 -5.49 12.21 -2.77
C ALA A 24 -6.98 11.82 -2.72
N TRP A 25 -7.38 10.91 -3.60
CA TRP A 25 -8.72 10.31 -3.59
C TRP A 25 -8.63 8.84 -3.13
N TYR A 26 -9.40 8.49 -2.10
CA TYR A 26 -9.38 7.17 -1.47
C TYR A 26 -10.65 6.40 -1.84
N GLY A 27 -10.48 5.16 -2.29
CA GLY A 27 -11.60 4.26 -2.51
C GLY A 27 -12.13 3.72 -1.17
N PRO A 28 -13.35 3.15 -1.16
CA PRO A 28 -13.79 2.32 -0.06
C PRO A 28 -12.77 1.22 0.28
N SER A 29 -12.72 0.81 1.54
CA SER A 29 -11.89 -0.35 1.91
C SER A 29 -12.40 -1.62 1.23
N GLU A 30 -11.50 -2.57 0.98
CA GLU A 30 -11.82 -3.90 0.44
C GLU A 30 -12.46 -3.95 -0.97
N CYS A 31 -12.37 -2.86 -1.74
CA CYS A 31 -12.90 -2.82 -3.13
C CYS A 31 -11.81 -2.63 -4.21
N THR A 32 -10.54 -2.90 -3.89
CA THR A 32 -9.45 -2.57 -4.82
C THR A 32 -9.53 -3.36 -6.13
N ASP A 33 -9.98 -4.60 -6.06
CA ASP A 33 -10.25 -5.47 -7.20
C ASP A 33 -11.35 -4.92 -8.13
N GLU A 34 -12.31 -4.18 -7.57
CA GLU A 34 -13.40 -3.58 -8.33
C GLU A 34 -13.01 -2.25 -8.99
N VAL A 35 -12.39 -1.35 -8.22
CA VAL A 35 -12.26 0.07 -8.61
C VAL A 35 -10.84 0.52 -8.92
N GLN A 36 -9.80 -0.29 -8.68
CA GLN A 36 -8.43 0.12 -8.96
C GLN A 36 -7.92 -0.43 -10.30
N PRO A 37 -7.47 0.43 -11.24
CA PRO A 37 -6.93 -0.01 -12.52
C PRO A 37 -5.73 -0.97 -12.40
N VAL A 38 -4.97 -0.86 -11.30
CA VAL A 38 -3.86 -1.77 -10.99
C VAL A 38 -4.38 -3.20 -10.84
N ASP A 39 -5.44 -3.41 -10.06
CA ASP A 39 -5.98 -4.75 -9.80
C ASP A 39 -6.90 -5.22 -10.93
N ALA A 40 -7.57 -4.30 -11.63
CA ALA A 40 -8.44 -4.60 -12.76
C ALA A 40 -7.72 -5.15 -14.00
N GLY A 41 -6.37 -5.13 -14.03
CA GLY A 41 -5.61 -5.85 -15.06
C GLY A 41 -4.16 -5.42 -15.26
N ALA A 42 -3.73 -4.24 -14.80
CA ALA A 42 -2.35 -3.81 -14.99
C ALA A 42 -1.35 -4.66 -14.18
N GLY A 43 -1.68 -4.99 -12.93
CA GLY A 43 -0.88 -5.86 -12.07
C GLY A 43 -0.76 -7.28 -12.64
N ARG A 44 -1.87 -7.85 -13.13
CA ARG A 44 -1.86 -9.14 -13.84
C ARG A 44 -0.99 -9.08 -15.10
N PHE A 45 -1.12 -8.01 -15.90
CA PHE A 45 -0.30 -7.81 -17.09
C PHE A 45 1.20 -7.81 -16.74
N LEU A 46 1.61 -7.05 -15.73
CA LEU A 46 3.01 -6.96 -15.30
C LEU A 46 3.53 -8.31 -14.81
N LYS A 47 2.76 -9.04 -13.98
CA LYS A 47 3.14 -10.38 -13.49
C LYS A 47 3.39 -11.35 -14.65
N VAL A 48 2.49 -11.40 -15.62
CA VAL A 48 2.62 -12.27 -16.81
C VAL A 48 3.83 -11.87 -17.64
N GLU A 49 4.03 -10.57 -17.87
CA GLU A 49 5.14 -10.11 -18.69
C GLU A 49 6.50 -10.29 -18.01
N VAL A 50 6.60 -10.11 -16.69
CA VAL A 50 7.81 -10.46 -15.92
C VAL A 50 8.13 -11.94 -16.05
N GLY A 51 7.11 -12.82 -15.94
CA GLY A 51 7.28 -14.25 -16.19
C GLY A 51 7.83 -14.53 -17.59
N ARG A 52 7.27 -13.89 -18.62
CA ARG A 52 7.75 -14.01 -20.00
C ARG A 52 9.21 -13.56 -20.18
N GLN A 53 9.61 -12.48 -19.50
CA GLN A 53 11.01 -12.00 -19.55
C GLN A 53 11.96 -12.97 -18.84
N MET A 54 11.51 -13.58 -17.74
CA MET A 54 12.24 -14.65 -17.07
C MET A 54 12.41 -15.85 -17.99
N ASP A 55 11.34 -16.31 -18.65
CA ASP A 55 11.37 -17.45 -19.59
C ASP A 55 12.38 -17.21 -20.72
N ILE A 56 12.33 -16.04 -21.37
CA ILE A 56 13.30 -15.66 -22.42
C ILE A 56 14.74 -15.70 -21.89
N TRP A 57 14.96 -15.23 -20.66
CA TRP A 57 16.30 -15.22 -20.08
C TRP A 57 16.77 -16.64 -19.74
N LEU A 58 15.89 -17.50 -19.25
CA LEU A 58 16.19 -18.91 -18.92
C LEU A 58 16.45 -19.76 -20.17
N GLU A 59 15.82 -19.45 -21.31
CA GLU A 59 16.06 -20.11 -22.60
C GLU A 59 17.45 -19.81 -23.19
N GLN A 60 18.19 -18.84 -22.64
CA GLN A 60 19.52 -18.47 -23.11
C GLN A 60 20.62 -19.28 -22.40
N SER A 61 21.49 -19.90 -23.21
CA SER A 61 22.75 -20.52 -22.78
C SER A 61 22.62 -21.39 -21.51
N ASP A 62 23.46 -21.11 -20.52
CA ASP A 62 23.60 -21.70 -19.19
C ASP A 62 22.76 -20.96 -18.13
N ASN A 63 21.89 -20.02 -18.50
CA ASN A 63 21.16 -19.20 -17.53
C ASN A 63 20.22 -20.02 -16.65
N LEU A 64 19.60 -21.08 -17.18
CA LEU A 64 18.82 -22.02 -16.37
C LEU A 64 19.68 -22.68 -15.29
N GLU A 65 20.86 -23.18 -15.66
CA GLU A 65 21.80 -23.77 -14.71
C GLU A 65 22.26 -22.74 -13.67
N ARG A 66 22.57 -21.51 -14.10
CA ARG A 66 22.94 -20.41 -13.19
C ARG A 66 21.81 -20.04 -12.23
N TRP A 67 20.55 -20.18 -12.63
CA TRP A 67 19.37 -19.90 -11.81
C TRP A 67 19.08 -20.99 -10.78
N GLU A 68 19.23 -22.25 -11.17
CA GLU A 68 19.00 -23.40 -10.29
C GLU A 68 20.16 -23.62 -9.32
N THR A 69 21.39 -23.37 -9.77
CA THR A 69 22.57 -23.43 -8.92
C THR A 69 22.70 -22.16 -8.08
N ALA A 70 23.42 -22.24 -6.96
CA ALA A 70 23.74 -21.06 -6.14
C ALA A 70 24.75 -20.09 -6.81
N SER A 71 24.89 -20.15 -8.14
CA SER A 71 25.76 -19.31 -8.96
C SER A 71 25.31 -17.85 -8.99
N LEU A 72 24.01 -17.59 -8.80
CA LEU A 72 23.47 -16.25 -8.63
C LEU A 72 23.18 -15.96 -7.16
N THR A 73 23.76 -14.87 -6.66
CA THR A 73 23.46 -14.38 -5.32
C THR A 73 22.02 -13.83 -5.25
N ALA A 74 21.53 -13.62 -4.03
CA ALA A 74 20.25 -12.95 -3.83
C ALA A 74 20.24 -11.52 -4.44
N SER A 75 21.39 -10.84 -4.44
CA SER A 75 21.52 -9.51 -5.05
C SER A 75 21.38 -9.59 -6.58
N ASP A 76 22.06 -10.54 -7.22
CA ASP A 76 21.99 -10.73 -8.68
C ASP A 76 20.57 -11.05 -9.13
N ARG A 77 19.86 -11.92 -8.38
CA ARG A 77 18.46 -12.24 -8.66
C ARG A 77 17.56 -11.01 -8.57
N ARG A 78 17.76 -10.13 -7.57
CA ARG A 78 17.00 -8.87 -7.45
C ARG A 78 17.26 -7.92 -8.62
N VAL A 79 18.51 -7.85 -9.08
CA VAL A 79 18.86 -7.05 -10.27
C VAL A 79 18.12 -7.57 -11.50
N LEU A 80 18.15 -8.89 -11.75
CA LEU A 80 17.42 -9.51 -12.88
C LEU A 80 15.92 -9.25 -12.81
N ILE A 81 15.28 -9.47 -11.66
CA ILE A 81 13.85 -9.22 -11.46
C ILE A 81 13.51 -7.74 -11.74
N THR A 82 14.36 -6.82 -11.29
CA THR A 82 14.18 -5.38 -11.54
C THR A 82 14.27 -5.04 -13.02
N GLN A 83 15.21 -5.65 -13.75
CA GLN A 83 15.34 -5.49 -15.20
C GLN A 83 14.12 -6.03 -15.95
N TRP A 84 13.63 -7.22 -15.57
CA TRP A 84 12.42 -7.81 -16.14
C TRP A 84 11.18 -6.96 -15.86
N MET A 85 11.04 -6.42 -14.65
CA MET A 85 9.98 -5.47 -14.31
C MET A 85 10.08 -4.19 -15.15
N GLY A 86 11.28 -3.65 -15.35
CA GLY A 86 11.50 -2.50 -16.23
C GLY A 86 11.05 -2.75 -17.67
N ALA A 87 11.42 -3.91 -18.24
CA ALA A 87 10.97 -4.32 -19.57
C ALA A 87 9.44 -4.51 -19.64
N ALA A 88 8.85 -5.11 -18.61
CA ALA A 88 7.41 -5.30 -18.51
C ALA A 88 6.65 -3.97 -18.44
N MET A 89 7.15 -3.02 -17.64
CA MET A 89 6.59 -1.67 -17.53
C MET A 89 6.67 -0.91 -18.85
N ALA A 90 7.78 -1.01 -19.59
CA ALA A 90 7.91 -0.43 -20.92
C ALA A 90 6.85 -0.97 -21.89
N ARG A 91 6.57 -2.29 -21.84
CA ARG A 91 5.52 -2.93 -22.64
C ARG A 91 4.11 -2.52 -22.24
N LEU A 92 3.85 -2.32 -20.94
CA LEU A 92 2.56 -1.80 -20.47
C LEU A 92 2.37 -0.34 -20.93
N ASN A 93 3.42 0.47 -20.82
CA ASN A 93 3.38 1.88 -21.20
C ASN A 93 3.11 2.10 -22.69
N SER A 94 3.63 1.23 -23.56
CA SER A 94 3.37 1.28 -25.01
C SER A 94 1.93 0.90 -25.38
N GLN A 95 1.17 0.27 -24.47
CA GLN A 95 -0.23 -0.10 -24.67
C GLN A 95 -1.19 0.95 -24.08
N GLN A 96 -1.15 2.17 -24.62
CA GLN A 96 -1.97 3.28 -24.14
C GLN A 96 -3.47 2.94 -24.10
N ALA A 97 -4.00 2.35 -25.17
CA ALA A 97 -5.43 2.00 -25.25
C ALA A 97 -5.84 1.00 -24.16
N TYR A 98 -5.00 0.00 -23.90
CA TYR A 98 -5.24 -0.96 -22.81
C TYR A 98 -5.23 -0.28 -21.45
N ARG A 99 -4.22 0.56 -21.17
CA ARG A 99 -4.15 1.30 -19.91
C ARG A 99 -5.39 2.17 -19.72
N TYR A 100 -5.77 2.95 -20.74
CA TYR A 100 -6.94 3.83 -20.66
C TYR A 100 -8.24 3.03 -20.44
N ARG A 101 -8.38 1.88 -21.09
CA ARG A 101 -9.51 0.97 -20.89
C ARG A 101 -9.63 0.49 -19.43
N LEU A 102 -8.53 0.30 -18.71
CA LEU A 102 -8.58 -0.07 -17.28
C LEU A 102 -9.15 1.07 -16.42
N PHE A 103 -8.82 2.33 -16.72
CA PHE A 103 -9.41 3.47 -16.02
C PHE A 103 -10.90 3.62 -16.34
N GLU A 104 -11.31 3.43 -17.60
CA GLU A 104 -12.73 3.43 -17.99
C GLU A 104 -13.51 2.32 -17.30
N LYS A 105 -12.97 1.09 -17.30
CA LYS A 105 -13.59 -0.08 -16.66
C LYS A 105 -13.95 0.23 -15.19
N CYS A 106 -13.03 0.88 -14.48
CA CYS A 106 -13.12 1.19 -13.06
C CYS A 106 -13.86 2.51 -12.72
N GLY A 107 -14.41 3.23 -13.70
CA GLY A 107 -15.04 4.54 -13.45
C GLY A 107 -14.05 5.68 -13.14
N MET A 108 -12.75 5.45 -13.25
CA MET A 108 -11.70 6.44 -12.94
C MET A 108 -11.45 7.44 -14.09
N ALA A 109 -12.18 7.30 -15.20
CA ALA A 109 -12.14 8.19 -16.36
C ALA A 109 -13.51 8.85 -16.66
N MET A 110 -14.38 8.93 -15.65
CA MET A 110 -15.69 9.57 -15.77
C MET A 110 -15.56 11.05 -16.13
N THR A 111 -16.55 11.54 -16.86
CA THR A 111 -16.64 12.96 -17.26
C THR A 111 -17.87 13.60 -16.63
N VAL A 112 -17.82 14.91 -16.39
CA VAL A 112 -18.95 15.66 -15.82
C VAL A 112 -20.23 15.55 -16.68
N ALA A 113 -20.08 15.31 -17.98
CA ALA A 113 -21.20 15.15 -18.90
C ALA A 113 -21.75 13.70 -18.98
N GLY A 114 -21.17 12.75 -18.24
CA GLY A 114 -21.52 11.33 -18.30
C GLY A 114 -21.12 10.62 -19.60
N SER A 115 -20.30 11.28 -20.44
CA SER A 115 -19.81 10.68 -21.68
C SER A 115 -18.83 9.56 -21.37
N GLY A 116 -19.14 8.36 -21.89
CA GLY A 116 -18.32 7.16 -21.71
C GLY A 116 -18.69 6.31 -20.50
N ASP A 117 -19.74 6.64 -19.75
CA ASP A 117 -20.20 5.86 -18.60
C ASP A 117 -20.69 4.46 -19.00
N ASP A 118 -21.16 4.30 -20.24
CA ASP A 118 -21.52 3.00 -20.83
C ASP A 118 -20.32 2.03 -20.89
N ARG A 119 -19.10 2.55 -20.82
CA ARG A 119 -17.85 1.78 -20.87
C ARG A 119 -17.37 1.32 -19.50
N ILE A 120 -17.96 1.82 -18.41
CA ILE A 120 -17.74 1.33 -17.05
C ILE A 120 -18.24 -0.11 -16.97
N THR A 121 -17.43 -1.00 -16.42
CA THR A 121 -17.73 -2.43 -16.30
C THR A 121 -17.06 -2.94 -15.03
N LEU A 122 -17.55 -2.49 -13.88
CA LEU A 122 -17.04 -2.87 -12.56
C LEU A 122 -17.14 -4.39 -12.40
N GLU A 123 -16.09 -4.98 -11.81
CA GLU A 123 -16.07 -6.41 -11.55
C GLU A 123 -17.18 -6.77 -10.54
N GLY A 124 -17.81 -7.93 -10.70
CA GLY A 124 -18.87 -8.38 -9.79
C GLY A 124 -20.24 -7.70 -9.93
N LEU A 125 -20.38 -6.63 -10.72
CA LEU A 125 -21.65 -5.89 -10.86
C LEU A 125 -22.27 -6.04 -12.26
N GLU A 126 -23.56 -6.36 -12.31
CA GLU A 126 -24.34 -6.42 -13.55
C GLU A 126 -24.85 -5.04 -13.99
N LYS A 127 -25.00 -4.84 -15.30
CA LYS A 127 -25.57 -3.61 -15.87
C LYS A 127 -27.10 -3.66 -15.90
N PRO A 128 -27.79 -2.51 -15.80
CA PRO A 128 -27.26 -1.14 -15.73
C PRO A 128 -26.85 -0.72 -14.31
N TYR A 129 -25.85 0.17 -14.21
CA TYR A 129 -25.48 0.82 -12.96
C TYR A 129 -26.29 2.10 -12.76
N THR A 130 -26.56 2.44 -11.50
CA THR A 130 -27.03 3.76 -11.08
C THR A 130 -26.00 4.36 -10.14
N PHE A 131 -25.50 5.55 -10.47
CA PHE A 131 -24.64 6.33 -9.58
C PHE A 131 -25.52 7.23 -8.72
N ALA A 132 -25.21 7.34 -7.43
CA ALA A 132 -25.88 8.28 -6.54
C ALA A 132 -25.60 9.70 -7.03
N ASN A 133 -26.64 10.54 -7.11
CA ASN A 133 -26.46 11.97 -7.35
C ASN A 133 -26.16 12.68 -6.03
N ASP A 134 -25.60 13.89 -6.10
CA ASP A 134 -25.36 14.72 -4.91
C ASP A 134 -26.65 14.98 -4.09
N GLU A 135 -27.82 14.91 -4.74
CA GLU A 135 -29.14 15.03 -4.09
C GLU A 135 -29.57 13.77 -3.31
N ASP A 136 -28.94 12.62 -3.56
CA ASP A 136 -29.21 11.35 -2.86
C ASP A 136 -28.35 11.20 -1.58
N SER A 137 -27.39 12.11 -1.36
CA SER A 137 -26.61 12.18 -0.11
C SER A 137 -27.44 12.86 0.96
N SER A 138 -28.35 12.14 1.60
CA SER A 138 -28.97 12.63 2.83
C SER A 138 -27.88 12.75 3.91
N ASP A 139 -27.60 13.98 4.32
CA ASP A 139 -26.79 14.31 5.51
C ASP A 139 -27.47 13.78 6.78
N ASP A 140 -27.44 12.47 7.00
CA ASP A 140 -27.66 11.91 8.33
C ASP A 140 -26.34 11.99 9.10
N GLU A 141 -25.98 13.22 9.52
CA GLU A 141 -25.08 13.44 10.65
C GLU A 141 -25.79 12.94 11.92
N GLN A 142 -25.81 11.62 12.13
CA GLN A 142 -25.94 11.07 13.48
C GLN A 142 -24.54 11.05 14.08
N GLY A 143 -24.17 12.17 14.69
CA GLY A 143 -23.03 12.24 15.59
C GLY A 143 -23.19 11.19 16.69
N SER A 144 -22.31 10.19 16.69
CA SER A 144 -22.13 9.30 17.82
C SER A 144 -21.23 9.99 18.85
N GLU A 145 -21.79 10.93 19.61
CA GLU A 145 -21.23 11.31 20.90
C GLU A 145 -21.78 10.33 21.95
N ASP A 146 -21.02 9.29 22.28
CA ASP A 146 -20.83 8.91 23.69
C ASP A 146 -19.75 7.82 23.82
N GLY A 147 -18.63 8.22 24.42
CA GLY A 147 -17.50 7.36 24.77
C GLY A 147 -16.85 7.93 26.02
N ASN A 148 -17.65 8.08 27.06
CA ASN A 148 -17.26 8.58 28.37
C ASN A 148 -16.41 7.51 29.08
N ASP A 149 -15.08 7.64 29.04
CA ASP A 149 -14.17 6.87 29.91
C ASP A 149 -13.71 7.76 31.07
N GLU A 150 -14.52 7.79 32.13
CA GLU A 150 -14.05 8.17 33.46
C GLU A 150 -13.43 6.94 34.18
N PRO A 151 -12.39 7.13 35.01
CA PRO A 151 -11.65 6.05 35.63
C PRO A 151 -12.24 5.65 37.00
N GLU A 152 -12.74 4.41 37.13
CA GLU A 152 -12.92 3.71 38.40
C GLU A 152 -11.74 2.73 38.58
N GLY A 153 -11.08 2.51 39.72
CA GLY A 153 -11.30 2.89 41.10
C GLY A 153 -10.48 1.93 41.99
N ARG A 154 -9.40 2.47 42.59
CA ARG A 154 -8.85 2.22 43.96
C ARG A 154 -9.03 0.85 44.63
N ALA A 155 -7.92 0.31 45.15
CA ALA A 155 -7.90 -0.39 46.43
C ALA A 155 -6.80 0.22 47.32
N GLU A 156 -7.19 0.74 48.47
CA GLU A 156 -6.29 1.15 49.57
C GLU A 156 -5.91 -0.06 50.42
N GLU A 157 -4.72 -0.02 51.03
CA GLU A 157 -4.57 0.06 52.50
C GLU A 157 -3.07 0.15 52.84
N GLY A 158 -2.70 1.07 53.73
CA GLY A 158 -1.34 1.22 54.26
C GLY A 158 -1.14 0.46 55.56
N ASP A 159 0.13 0.35 56.00
CA ASP A 159 0.61 0.52 57.39
C ASP A 159 2.05 0.01 57.54
N GLY A 160 2.82 0.64 58.44
CA GLY A 160 3.90 -0.03 59.18
C GLY A 160 5.32 0.13 58.66
N GLY A 161 6.01 1.19 59.09
CA GLY A 161 7.45 1.40 58.84
C GLY A 161 8.39 0.45 59.59
N ARG A 162 9.69 0.52 59.25
CA ARG A 162 10.85 0.78 60.15
C ARG A 162 12.19 0.49 59.45
N GLU A 163 13.12 1.46 59.57
CA GLU A 163 14.61 1.45 59.66
C GLU A 163 15.37 0.21 59.10
N THR A 164 16.53 0.25 58.43
CA THR A 164 17.80 0.98 58.65
C THR A 164 18.77 0.47 57.56
N LEU A 165 19.62 1.29 56.92
CA LEU A 165 21.06 1.46 57.15
C LEU A 165 21.90 1.09 55.91
N MET A 166 22.87 1.96 55.64
CA MET A 166 23.97 1.87 54.68
C MET A 166 24.75 0.55 54.68
N GLU A 167 25.28 0.19 53.52
CA GLU A 167 26.61 -0.41 53.24
C GLU A 167 26.68 -0.63 51.72
N GLY A 168 27.71 -0.30 50.94
CA GLY A 168 29.01 0.33 51.11
C GLY A 168 29.63 0.31 49.71
N VAL A 169 29.96 1.48 49.17
CA VAL A 169 30.82 1.60 47.98
C VAL A 169 32.18 2.03 48.51
N ASP A 170 33.16 1.14 48.44
CA ASP A 170 34.57 1.53 48.59
C ASP A 170 35.52 0.55 47.89
N SER A 171 36.51 1.17 47.24
CA SER A 171 37.90 0.70 47.04
C SER A 171 38.14 -0.43 46.02
N SER A 172 39.11 -0.39 45.11
CA SER A 172 40.35 0.40 44.96
C SER A 172 40.93 0.27 43.55
N ASP A 173 41.67 1.30 43.15
CA ASP A 173 42.72 1.30 42.10
C ASP A 173 43.81 0.23 42.32
N GLU A 174 44.30 -0.38 41.23
CA GLU A 174 45.69 -0.82 40.95
C GLU A 174 45.78 -0.92 39.40
N ASP A 175 46.39 -0.02 38.64
CA ASP A 175 47.81 0.33 38.43
C ASP A 175 48.70 -0.74 37.76
N ASP A 176 49.33 -0.25 36.68
CA ASP A 176 50.59 -0.62 36.01
C ASP A 176 50.78 -1.88 35.13
N GLY A 177 51.44 -1.63 33.99
CA GLY A 177 52.45 -2.52 33.44
C GLY A 177 52.25 -3.06 32.02
N GLY A 178 52.91 -2.44 31.02
CA GLY A 178 53.44 -3.13 29.83
C GLY A 178 53.20 -2.49 28.47
#